data_AF-A0A4U5NV15-F1
#
_entry.id   AF-A0A4U5NV15-F1
#
_cell.length_a   1.000
_cell.length_b   1.000
_cell.length_c   1.000
_cell.angle_alpha   90.00
_cell.angle_beta   90.00
_cell.angle_gamma   90.00
#
_symmetry.space_group_name_H-M   'P 1'
#
loop_
_entity.id
_entity.type
_entity.pdbx_description
1 polymer ?
#
loop_
_entity_poly.entity_id
_entity_poly.type
_entity_poly.pdbx_seq_one_letter_code
_entity_poly.pdbx_strand_id
1 'polypeptide(L)'
;MPMEPKESESDTAADAFVCINCDSPSSSIYQEYSKDVIRITECKKCGEIVDKYVEYDIVLVIMDLTLQYISAYRHLLINTKFKLLNDPVFGQTFASP
;
A
#
# COMPACT_ATOMS: atom_id res chain seq x y z
N MET A 1 -21.80 -8.79 23.02
CA MET A 1 -22.71 -7.72 22.58
C MET A 1 -22.35 -7.38 21.15
N PRO A 2 -23.28 -7.46 20.20
CA PRO A 2 -23.01 -7.18 18.80
C PRO A 2 -22.94 -5.66 18.66
N MET A 3 -21.72 -5.13 18.55
CA MET A 3 -21.52 -3.74 18.17
C MET A 3 -21.09 -3.72 16.72
N GLU A 4 -22.03 -3.27 15.91
CA GLU A 4 -21.98 -3.01 14.48
C GLU A 4 -20.74 -2.19 14.14
N PRO A 5 -19.98 -2.53 13.07
CA PRO A 5 -18.96 -1.62 12.58
C PRO A 5 -19.68 -0.48 11.87
N LYS A 6 -19.69 0.70 12.49
CA LYS A 6 -20.15 1.94 11.87
C LYS A 6 -19.24 2.26 10.69
N GLU A 7 -19.86 2.29 9.53
CA GLU A 7 -19.37 2.92 8.31
C GLU A 7 -19.08 4.40 8.60
N SER A 8 -17.88 4.87 8.27
CA SER A 8 -17.56 6.29 8.19
C SER A 8 -16.63 6.53 7.00
N GLU A 9 -17.18 7.18 5.97
CA GLU A 9 -16.52 7.61 4.74
C GLU A 9 -15.72 8.91 4.92
N SER A 10 -14.53 8.96 4.29
CA SER A 10 -13.85 10.08 3.60
C SER A 10 -12.34 9.78 3.67
N ASP A 11 -11.63 9.45 2.58
CA ASP A 11 -11.53 10.21 1.34
C ASP A 11 -11.78 9.39 0.06
N THR A 12 -12.55 10.01 -0.82
CA THR A 12 -12.84 9.60 -2.18
C THR A 12 -11.57 9.62 -3.04
N ALA A 13 -11.04 8.45 -3.39
CA ALA A 13 -10.31 8.27 -4.62
C ALA A 13 -10.72 6.92 -5.21
N ALA A 14 -11.59 6.97 -6.21
CA ALA A 14 -11.98 5.85 -7.04
C ALA A 14 -10.80 5.38 -7.93
N ASP A 15 -9.69 4.99 -7.31
CA ASP A 15 -8.67 4.15 -7.92
C ASP A 15 -8.81 2.77 -7.28
N ALA A 16 -9.28 1.80 -8.06
CA ALA A 16 -9.46 0.43 -7.60
C ALA A 16 -8.10 -0.18 -7.23
N PHE A 17 -7.79 -0.24 -5.95
CA PHE A 17 -6.61 -0.95 -5.46
C PHE A 17 -6.73 -2.44 -5.78
N VAL A 18 -5.60 -3.12 -5.98
CA VAL A 18 -5.58 -4.53 -6.36
C VAL A 18 -4.78 -5.32 -5.33
N CYS A 19 -5.33 -6.44 -4.88
CA CYS A 19 -4.61 -7.31 -3.96
C CYS A 19 -3.33 -7.85 -4.60
N ILE A 20 -2.19 -7.65 -3.92
CA ILE A 20 -0.87 -8.08 -4.41
C ILE A 20 -0.75 -9.62 -4.49
N ASN A 21 -1.60 -10.36 -3.78
CA ASN A 21 -1.54 -11.82 -3.73
C ASN A 21 -2.48 -12.49 -4.75
N CYS A 22 -3.71 -11.98 -4.93
CA CYS A 22 -4.74 -12.66 -5.74
C CYS A 22 -5.37 -11.83 -6.86
N ASP A 23 -4.85 -10.62 -7.11
CA ASP A 23 -5.27 -9.71 -8.19
C ASP A 23 -6.75 -9.27 -8.11
N SER A 24 -7.41 -9.50 -6.98
CA SER A 24 -8.79 -9.05 -6.80
C SER A 24 -8.83 -7.55 -6.57
N PRO A 25 -9.77 -6.81 -7.21
CA PRO A 25 -10.00 -5.41 -6.89
C PRO A 25 -10.51 -5.29 -5.44
N SER A 26 -9.96 -4.34 -4.69
CA SER A 26 -10.38 -3.97 -3.34
C SER A 26 -10.81 -2.51 -3.34
N SER A 27 -11.95 -2.23 -2.71
CA SER A 27 -12.46 -0.87 -2.55
C SER A 27 -11.76 -0.07 -1.45
N SER A 28 -11.00 -0.74 -0.58
CA SER A 28 -10.21 -0.11 0.49
C SER A 28 -8.96 -0.95 0.81
N ILE A 29 -7.80 -0.30 0.96
CA ILE A 29 -6.58 -0.92 1.52
C ILE A 29 -6.58 -0.79 3.05
N TYR A 30 -7.21 0.25 3.58
CA TYR A 30 -7.18 0.57 5.00
C TYR A 30 -8.58 0.84 5.54
N GLN A 31 -8.76 0.48 6.80
CA GLN A 31 -9.92 0.85 7.58
C GLN A 31 -9.43 1.62 8.82
N GLU A 32 -9.81 2.89 8.91
CA GLU A 32 -9.54 3.70 10.09
C GLU A 32 -10.62 3.38 11.14
N TYR A 33 -10.21 2.81 12.26
CA TYR A 33 -11.14 2.46 13.35
C TYR A 33 -11.27 3.62 14.36
N SER A 34 -10.28 4.50 14.44
CA SER A 34 -10.22 5.70 15.29
C SER A 34 -9.06 6.60 14.84
N LYS A 35 -9.01 7.86 15.29
CA LYS A 35 -7.99 8.86 14.92
C LYS A 35 -6.52 8.43 15.07
N ASP A 36 -6.25 7.40 15.86
CA ASP A 36 -4.91 6.88 16.13
C ASP A 36 -4.72 5.41 15.70
N VAL A 37 -5.73 4.76 15.11
CA VAL A 37 -5.70 3.33 14.76
C VAL A 37 -6.21 3.10 13.35
N ILE A 38 -5.26 2.87 12.45
CA ILE A 38 -5.49 2.40 11.08
C ILE A 38 -5.18 0.90 11.06
N ARG A 39 -6.04 0.10 10.42
CA ARG A 39 -5.78 -1.33 10.19
C ARG A 39 -5.82 -1.61 8.69
N ILE A 40 -4.85 -2.38 8.21
CA ILE A 40 -4.89 -2.87 6.83
C ILE A 40 -6.05 -3.87 6.67
N THR A 41 -6.81 -3.73 5.60
CA THR A 41 -7.93 -4.60 5.27
C THR A 41 -7.43 -5.91 4.66
N GLU A 42 -8.04 -7.02 5.06
CA GLU A 42 -7.82 -8.34 4.46
C GLU A 42 -8.63 -8.48 3.16
N CYS A 43 -8.05 -9.16 2.18
CA CYS A 43 -8.72 -9.43 0.92
C CYS A 43 -9.88 -10.42 1.13
N LYS A 44 -11.08 -10.06 0.67
CA LYS A 44 -12.27 -10.93 0.76
C LYS A 44 -12.17 -12.23 -0.05
N LYS A 45 -11.23 -12.32 -1.00
CA LYS A 45 -11.06 -13.47 -1.90
C LYS A 45 -10.04 -14.48 -1.39
N CYS A 46 -8.84 -14.02 -1.00
CA CYS A 46 -7.77 -14.90 -0.51
C CYS A 46 -7.63 -14.92 1.02
N GLY A 47 -8.24 -13.98 1.74
CA GLY A 47 -8.09 -13.83 3.20
C GLY A 47 -6.72 -13.29 3.63
N GLU A 48 -5.84 -12.96 2.69
CA GLU A 48 -4.55 -12.34 2.99
C GLU A 48 -4.64 -10.82 2.95
N ILE A 49 -3.67 -10.15 3.57
CA ILE A 49 -3.53 -8.70 3.55
C ILE A 49 -3.50 -8.20 2.09
N VAL A 50 -4.34 -7.20 1.77
CA VAL A 50 -4.47 -6.68 0.39
C VAL A 50 -3.15 -6.15 -0.14
N ASP A 51 -2.45 -5.38 0.68
CA ASP A 51 -1.11 -4.87 0.41
C ASP A 51 -0.38 -4.66 1.74
N LYS A 52 0.72 -5.39 1.95
CA LYS A 52 1.56 -5.27 3.15
C LYS A 52 2.64 -4.20 3.02
N TYR A 53 3.00 -3.85 1.79
CA TYR A 53 4.13 -2.96 1.50
C TYR A 53 3.83 -1.49 1.76
N VAL A 54 2.56 -1.18 2.00
CA VAL A 54 2.09 0.17 2.26
C VAL A 54 2.49 0.70 3.65
N GLU A 55 2.77 -0.19 4.61
CA GLU A 55 3.39 0.15 5.90
C GLU A 55 4.92 0.09 5.86
N TYR A 56 5.49 -0.47 4.79
CA TYR A 56 6.93 -0.67 4.68
C TYR A 56 7.60 0.60 4.18
N ASP A 57 8.80 0.86 4.69
CA ASP A 57 9.68 1.89 4.12
C ASP A 57 10.06 1.50 2.68
N ILE A 58 10.21 2.50 1.82
CA ILE A 58 10.59 2.32 0.42
C ILE A 58 11.85 1.48 0.25
N VAL A 59 12.80 1.57 1.16
CA VAL A 59 14.03 0.75 1.10
C VAL A 59 13.69 -0.74 1.15
N LEU A 60 12.75 -1.15 2.00
CA LEU A 60 12.33 -2.54 2.10
C LEU A 60 11.56 -3.01 0.87
N VAL A 61 10.73 -2.13 0.29
CA VAL A 61 10.03 -2.42 -0.97
C VAL A 61 11.04 -2.61 -2.11
N ILE A 62 12.07 -1.76 -2.19
CA ILE A 62 13.14 -1.88 -3.19
C ILE A 62 13.91 -3.19 -3.00
N MET A 63 14.23 -3.58 -1.76
CA MET A 63 14.90 -4.85 -1.50
C MET A 63 14.08 -6.03 -2.06
N ASP A 64 12.78 -6.09 -1.80
CA ASP A 64 11.93 -7.14 -2.34
C ASP A 64 11.77 -7.07 -3.87
N LEU A 65 11.79 -5.87 -4.46
CA LEU A 65 11.84 -5.69 -5.92
C LEU A 65 13.14 -6.24 -6.52
N THR A 66 14.29 -5.97 -5.89
CA THR A 66 15.59 -6.51 -6.35
C THR A 66 15.65 -8.03 -6.25
N LEU A 67 14.92 -8.62 -5.30
CA LEU A 67 14.74 -10.07 -5.16
C LEU A 67 13.67 -10.65 -6.10
N GLN A 68 13.12 -9.83 -6.99
CA GLN A 68 12.11 -10.21 -7.97
C GLN A 68 10.79 -10.72 -7.36
N TYR A 69 10.40 -10.27 -6.16
CA TYR A 69 9.11 -10.67 -5.58
C TYR A 69 7.94 -10.04 -6.33
N ILE A 70 7.09 -10.88 -6.93
CA ILE A 70 5.92 -10.46 -7.71
C ILE A 70 4.98 -9.56 -6.88
N SER A 71 4.85 -9.84 -5.58
CA SER A 71 4.05 -9.05 -4.65
C SER A 71 4.52 -7.60 -4.55
N ALA A 72 5.84 -7.36 -4.57
CA ALA A 72 6.42 -6.02 -4.52
C ALA A 72 6.23 -5.28 -5.86
N TYR A 73 6.31 -5.98 -6.99
CA TYR A 73 5.99 -5.38 -8.30
C TYR A 73 4.53 -4.97 -8.40
N ARG A 74 3.59 -5.79 -7.94
CA ARG A 74 2.16 -5.47 -7.96
C ARG A 74 1.86 -4.25 -7.09
N HIS A 75 2.49 -4.17 -5.92
CA HIS A 75 2.44 -2.96 -5.10
C HIS A 75 2.94 -1.73 -5.87
N LEU A 76 4.15 -1.79 -6.43
CA LEU A 76 4.77 -0.66 -7.14
C LEU A 76 3.98 -0.21 -8.38
N LEU A 77 3.48 -1.16 -9.17
CA LEU A 77 2.85 -0.90 -10.46
C LEU A 77 1.38 -0.50 -10.34
N ILE A 78 0.66 -1.01 -9.34
CA ILE A 78 -0.81 -0.90 -9.28
C ILE A 78 -1.26 -0.08 -8.07
N ASN A 79 -0.69 -0.32 -6.89
CA ASN A 79 -1.16 0.30 -5.64
C ASN A 79 -0.35 1.54 -5.24
N THR A 80 0.81 1.76 -5.83
CA THR A 80 1.68 2.89 -5.52
C THR A 80 1.61 3.96 -6.60
N LYS A 81 1.22 5.17 -6.20
CA LYS A 81 1.42 6.37 -7.01
C LYS A 81 2.91 6.69 -6.91
N PHE A 82 3.67 6.60 -8.00
CA PHE A 82 5.12 6.88 -8.06
C PHE A 82 5.46 8.22 -7.37
N LYS A 83 5.71 8.21 -6.06
CA LYS A 83 6.21 9.37 -5.30
C LYS A 83 7.73 9.49 -5.38
N LEU A 84 8.40 8.43 -5.85
CA LEU A 84 9.85 8.25 -5.87
C LEU A 84 10.61 9.22 -6.78
N LEU A 85 9.91 9.92 -7.68
CA LEU A 85 10.53 10.89 -8.58
C LEU A 85 10.55 12.32 -8.01
N ASN A 86 9.89 12.55 -6.86
CA ASN A 86 9.84 13.87 -6.22
C ASN A 86 10.66 13.96 -4.93
N ASP A 87 11.21 12.85 -4.42
CA ASP A 87 12.06 12.90 -3.23
C ASP A 87 13.50 13.33 -3.58
N PRO A 88 14.02 14.40 -2.94
CA PRO A 88 15.36 14.94 -3.23
C PRO A 88 16.52 14.03 -2.80
N VAL A 89 16.23 12.85 -2.23
CA VAL A 89 17.23 11.89 -1.72
C VAL A 89 18.05 11.27 -2.85
N PHE A 90 17.49 11.07 -4.05
CA PHE A 90 18.22 10.52 -5.19
C PHE A 90 19.03 11.59 -5.98
N GLY A 91 18.87 12.87 -5.63
CA GLY A 91 19.41 14.00 -6.41
C GLY A 91 20.67 14.69 -5.85
N GLN A 92 21.19 14.30 -4.68
CA GLN A 92 22.30 15.04 -4.06
C GLN A 92 23.41 14.14 -3.50
N THR A 93 24.12 13.39 -4.36
CA THR A 93 25.45 12.83 -4.00
C THR A 93 26.40 12.63 -5.19
N PHE A 94 26.30 13.44 -6.26
CA PHE A 94 27.31 13.46 -7.33
C PHE A 94 27.77 14.86 -7.76
N ALA A 95 27.60 15.87 -6.90
CA ALA A 95 28.35 17.13 -7.04
C ALA A 95 29.62 17.02 -6.18
N SER A 96 30.70 16.71 -6.87
CA SER A 96 32.10 16.45 -6.45
C SER A 96 32.73 17.53 -5.55
N PRO A 97 33.92 17.29 -4.95
CA PRO A 97 34.98 18.29 -4.95
C PRO A 97 35.61 18.47 -6.34
#